data_AF-A0A8X7X608-F1
#
_entry.id   AF-A0A8X7X608-F1
#
_cell.length_a   1.000
_cell.length_b   1.000
_cell.length_c   1.000
_cell.angle_alpha   90.00
_cell.angle_beta   90.00
_cell.angle_gamma   90.00
#
_symmetry.space_group_name_H-M   'P 1'
#
loop_
_entity.id
_entity.type
_entity.pdbx_description
1 polymer ?
#
loop_
_entity_poly.entity_id
_entity_poly.type
_entity_poly.pdbx_seq_one_letter_code
_entity_poly.pdbx_strand_id
1 'polypeptide(L)'
;MSLVFLQIIRKVNKQHAVLNVDEPVSQLHKCAFQFKDSTRMYLCLSNEKIIQFQKDPSRELLNDGSCWTIIGTETVEYTFSESLSCVQSLVTPIPVISNLELNGGGDVAMLEFQGENFSPNLKICFGDVEAETMYRSSRSLLCVVPDISVFSDEWRWVRHPINVPLSLIRNDGLIYSSKFSFTYTPEQCLTPRQRVIQESPQDSDTLLDTIHQEFTRTNFHLFMQN
;
A
#
# COMPACT_ATOMS: atom_id res chain seq x y z
N MET A 1 -16.18 7.40 -24.28
CA MET A 1 -17.34 7.17 -23.40
C MET A 1 -17.56 5.66 -23.34
N SER A 2 -16.97 4.98 -22.37
CA SER A 2 -17.11 3.53 -22.23
C SER A 2 -18.52 3.24 -21.71
N LEU A 3 -19.34 2.59 -22.54
CA LEU A 3 -20.65 2.07 -22.10
C LEU A 3 -20.39 1.02 -21.02
N VAL A 4 -20.74 1.34 -19.78
CA VAL A 4 -20.77 0.36 -18.70
C VAL A 4 -22.03 -0.47 -18.91
N PHE A 5 -21.88 -1.69 -19.43
CA PHE A 5 -22.98 -2.63 -19.53
C PHE A 5 -23.25 -3.22 -18.15
N LEU A 6 -24.35 -2.80 -17.52
CA LEU A 6 -24.82 -3.37 -16.27
C LEU A 6 -25.29 -4.82 -16.51
N GLN A 7 -24.79 -5.75 -15.72
CA GLN A 7 -25.14 -7.17 -15.78
C GLN A 7 -25.73 -7.63 -14.44
N ILE A 8 -26.73 -8.51 -14.51
CA ILE A 8 -27.37 -9.16 -13.36
C ILE A 8 -26.86 -10.59 -13.32
N ILE A 9 -26.21 -10.96 -12.20
CA ILE A 9 -25.80 -12.34 -11.97
C ILE A 9 -27.02 -13.21 -11.65
N ARG A 10 -27.14 -14.35 -12.33
CA ARG A 10 -28.22 -15.33 -12.14
C ARG A 10 -27.61 -16.67 -11.76
N LYS A 11 -28.15 -17.31 -10.71
CA LYS A 11 -27.80 -18.69 -10.37
C LYS A 11 -28.17 -19.60 -11.54
N VAL A 12 -27.30 -20.54 -11.88
CA VAL A 12 -27.58 -21.54 -12.92
C VAL A 12 -27.69 -22.91 -12.28
N ASN A 13 -28.82 -23.58 -12.48
CA ASN A 13 -28.99 -24.99 -12.13
C ASN A 13 -29.08 -25.81 -13.42
N LYS A 14 -28.12 -26.75 -13.61
CA LYS A 14 -27.85 -27.43 -14.88
C LYS A 14 -27.52 -26.42 -15.99
N GLN A 15 -28.51 -25.95 -16.74
CA GLN A 15 -28.40 -24.92 -17.78
C GLN A 15 -29.57 -23.90 -17.71
N HIS A 16 -30.33 -23.87 -16.61
CA HIS A 16 -31.40 -22.91 -16.42
C HIS A 16 -30.93 -21.75 -15.53
N ALA A 17 -31.08 -20.52 -16.00
CA ALA A 17 -30.99 -19.33 -15.14
C ALA A 17 -32.20 -19.27 -14.22
N VAL A 18 -31.95 -19.29 -12.91
CA VAL A 18 -32.97 -19.11 -11.88
C VAL A 18 -33.13 -17.61 -11.64
N LEU A 19 -34.35 -17.10 -11.84
CA LEU A 19 -34.64 -15.65 -11.80
C LEU A 19 -34.88 -15.14 -10.38
N ASN A 20 -35.47 -15.98 -9.52
CA ASN A 20 -35.84 -15.64 -8.16
C ASN A 20 -34.92 -16.40 -7.20
N VAL A 21 -33.81 -15.78 -6.82
CA VAL A 21 -32.86 -16.32 -5.85
C VAL A 21 -32.48 -15.20 -4.91
N ASP A 22 -32.67 -15.46 -3.62
CA ASP A 22 -32.26 -14.58 -2.52
C ASP A 22 -31.20 -15.29 -1.67
N GLU A 23 -30.12 -15.68 -2.34
CA GLU A 23 -28.97 -16.35 -1.74
C GLU A 23 -27.69 -15.64 -2.19
N PRO A 24 -26.68 -15.52 -1.31
CA PRO A 24 -25.39 -14.97 -1.70
C PRO A 24 -24.69 -15.87 -2.74
N VAL A 25 -23.85 -15.25 -3.57
CA VAL A 25 -22.99 -15.97 -4.51
C VAL A 25 -21.80 -16.55 -3.77
N SER A 26 -21.57 -17.86 -3.90
CA SER A 26 -20.46 -18.58 -3.27
C SER A 26 -19.41 -18.99 -4.30
N GLN A 27 -18.23 -19.38 -3.79
CA GLN A 27 -17.14 -19.94 -4.58
C GLN A 27 -17.62 -21.14 -5.42
N LEU A 28 -17.15 -21.19 -6.66
CA LEU A 28 -17.42 -22.26 -7.63
C LEU A 28 -18.90 -22.43 -8.01
N HIS A 29 -19.77 -21.47 -7.70
CA HIS A 29 -21.13 -21.49 -8.18
C HIS A 29 -21.19 -21.33 -9.70
N LYS A 30 -22.11 -22.08 -10.31
CA LYS A 30 -22.50 -21.91 -11.71
C LYS A 30 -23.47 -20.73 -11.81
N CYS A 31 -23.17 -19.77 -12.68
CA CYS A 31 -23.93 -18.55 -12.87
C CYS A 31 -24.04 -18.16 -14.35
N ALA A 32 -24.91 -17.21 -14.64
CA ALA A 32 -25.03 -16.56 -15.94
C ALA A 32 -25.13 -15.05 -15.73
N PHE A 33 -24.59 -14.27 -16.67
CA PHE A 33 -24.65 -12.81 -16.61
C PHE A 33 -25.66 -12.30 -17.63
N GLN A 34 -26.78 -11.78 -17.14
CA GLN A 34 -27.86 -11.23 -17.95
C GLN A 34 -27.67 -9.72 -18.10
N PHE A 35 -27.78 -9.16 -19.30
CA PHE A 35 -27.72 -7.71 -19.49
C PHE A 35 -28.96 -7.04 -18.87
N LYS A 36 -28.77 -6.00 -18.06
CA LYS A 36 -29.87 -5.37 -17.29
C LYS A 36 -30.99 -4.83 -18.19
N ASP A 37 -30.64 -4.33 -19.37
CA ASP A 37 -31.59 -3.72 -20.31
C ASP A 37 -32.34 -4.76 -21.16
N SER A 38 -32.08 -6.06 -20.97
CA SER A 38 -32.76 -7.12 -21.70
C SER A 38 -32.95 -8.39 -20.88
N THR A 39 -34.20 -8.87 -20.84
CA THR A 39 -34.54 -10.11 -20.14
C THR A 39 -34.03 -11.37 -20.85
N ARG A 40 -33.49 -11.26 -22.07
CA ARG A 40 -33.10 -12.42 -22.89
C ARG A 40 -31.65 -12.39 -23.37
N MET A 41 -30.90 -11.33 -23.10
CA MET A 41 -29.50 -11.22 -23.53
C MET A 41 -28.58 -11.66 -22.40
N TYR A 42 -27.64 -12.56 -22.72
CA TYR A 42 -26.65 -13.08 -21.79
C TYR A 42 -25.23 -12.95 -22.33
N LEU A 43 -24.27 -12.77 -21.43
CA LEU A 43 -22.85 -12.89 -21.76
C LEU A 43 -22.55 -14.33 -22.15
N CYS A 44 -21.92 -14.52 -23.31
CA CYS A 44 -21.67 -15.84 -23.85
C CYS A 44 -20.25 -15.94 -24.42
N LEU A 45 -19.57 -17.03 -24.13
CA LEU A 45 -18.36 -17.45 -24.82
C LEU A 45 -18.74 -18.24 -26.08
N SER A 46 -18.29 -17.78 -27.24
CA SER A 46 -18.44 -18.51 -28.50
C SER A 46 -17.19 -18.32 -29.35
N ASN A 47 -16.54 -19.43 -29.75
CA ASN A 47 -15.32 -19.43 -30.56
C ASN A 47 -14.24 -18.47 -30.01
N GLU A 48 -13.89 -18.63 -28.72
CA GLU A 48 -12.91 -17.78 -28.00
C GLU A 48 -13.26 -16.28 -27.94
N LYS A 49 -14.51 -15.92 -28.25
CA LYS A 49 -14.98 -14.54 -28.19
C LYS A 49 -16.10 -14.38 -27.18
N ILE A 50 -16.05 -13.28 -26.44
CA ILE A 50 -17.13 -12.84 -25.58
C ILE A 50 -18.15 -12.08 -26.44
N ILE A 51 -19.36 -12.62 -26.52
CA ILE A 51 -20.46 -12.07 -27.31
C ILE A 51 -21.71 -11.89 -26.45
N GLN A 52 -22.64 -11.07 -26.93
CA GLN A 52 -23.99 -11.04 -26.39
C GLN A 52 -24.82 -12.10 -27.11
N PHE A 53 -25.38 -13.05 -26.36
CA PHE A 53 -26.22 -14.11 -26.91
C PHE A 53 -27.68 -13.89 -26.51
N GLN A 54 -28.55 -13.83 -27.49
CA GLN A 54 -30.00 -13.77 -27.26
C GLN A 54 -30.53 -15.18 -27.04
N LYS A 55 -31.05 -15.45 -25.84
CA LYS A 55 -31.73 -16.69 -25.53
C LYS A 55 -33.01 -16.79 -26.37
N ASP A 56 -33.12 -17.88 -27.12
CA ASP A 56 -34.31 -18.24 -27.87
C ASP A 56 -35.49 -18.46 -26.90
N PRO A 57 -36.62 -17.75 -27.04
CA PRO A 57 -37.77 -17.92 -26.16
C PRO A 57 -38.43 -19.29 -26.25
N SER A 58 -38.21 -20.05 -27.33
CA SER A 58 -38.69 -21.44 -27.46
C SER A 58 -37.81 -22.44 -26.73
N ARG A 59 -36.59 -22.05 -26.33
CA ARG A 59 -35.63 -22.90 -25.61
C ARG A 59 -35.64 -22.57 -24.12
N GLU A 60 -35.88 -23.57 -23.30
CA GLU A 60 -35.85 -23.40 -21.85
C GLU A 60 -34.42 -23.25 -21.30
N LEU A 61 -33.43 -23.85 -22.00
CA LEU A 61 -32.04 -23.94 -21.59
C LEU A 61 -31.21 -22.75 -22.10
N LEU A 62 -30.22 -22.34 -21.32
CA LEU A 62 -29.16 -21.44 -21.78
C LEU A 62 -28.18 -22.17 -22.69
N ASN A 63 -27.47 -21.39 -23.51
CA ASN A 63 -26.28 -21.88 -24.19
C ASN A 63 -25.20 -22.22 -23.15
N ASP A 64 -24.42 -23.27 -23.37
CA ASP A 64 -23.31 -23.66 -22.49
C ASP A 64 -22.28 -22.54 -22.33
N GLY A 65 -22.01 -21.79 -23.40
CA GLY A 65 -21.12 -20.63 -23.35
C GLY A 65 -21.64 -19.47 -22.49
N SER A 66 -22.93 -19.49 -22.11
CA SER A 66 -23.52 -18.52 -21.18
C SER A 66 -23.51 -18.97 -19.72
N CYS A 67 -22.96 -20.16 -19.46
CA CYS A 67 -22.83 -20.70 -18.12
C CYS A 67 -21.38 -20.58 -17.63
N TRP A 68 -21.19 -19.80 -16.57
CA TRP A 68 -19.89 -19.45 -16.01
C TRP A 68 -19.72 -20.04 -14.62
N THR A 69 -18.50 -20.41 -14.27
CA THR A 69 -18.13 -20.73 -12.87
C THR A 69 -17.43 -19.51 -12.29
N ILE A 70 -17.92 -19.00 -11.17
CA ILE A 70 -17.31 -17.85 -10.48
C ILE A 70 -16.39 -18.32 -9.35
N ILE A 71 -15.22 -17.71 -9.24
CA ILE A 71 -14.24 -17.98 -8.19
C ILE A 71 -13.61 -16.65 -7.75
N GLY A 72 -13.38 -16.50 -6.45
CA GLY A 72 -12.61 -15.39 -5.91
C GLY A 72 -11.12 -15.66 -6.10
N THR A 73 -10.39 -14.63 -6.49
CA THR A 73 -8.95 -14.73 -6.77
C THR A 73 -8.21 -13.72 -5.90
N GLU A 74 -7.04 -14.11 -5.40
CA GLU A 74 -6.09 -13.23 -4.73
C GLU A 74 -4.83 -13.12 -5.59
N THR A 75 -4.13 -11.99 -5.50
CA THR A 75 -2.88 -11.76 -6.23
C THR A 75 -1.84 -11.22 -5.27
N VAL A 76 -0.65 -11.81 -5.31
CA VAL A 76 0.51 -11.34 -4.55
C VAL A 76 1.62 -11.05 -5.54
N GLU A 77 2.10 -9.81 -5.54
CA GLU A 77 3.11 -9.31 -6.46
C GLU A 77 4.40 -9.03 -5.72
N TYR A 78 5.53 -9.44 -6.31
CA TYR A 78 6.86 -9.22 -5.75
C TYR A 78 7.76 -8.58 -6.81
N THR A 79 8.49 -7.53 -6.42
CA THR A 79 9.43 -6.81 -7.30
C THR A 79 10.82 -6.84 -6.69
N PHE A 80 11.83 -7.19 -7.51
CA PHE A 80 13.24 -7.16 -7.13
C PHE A 80 14.09 -6.69 -8.31
N SER A 81 15.26 -6.13 -8.02
CA SER A 81 16.25 -5.76 -9.03
C SER A 81 17.66 -6.24 -8.64
N GLU A 82 18.41 -6.72 -9.63
CA GLU A 82 19.79 -7.16 -9.46
C GLU A 82 20.73 -5.97 -9.71
N SER A 83 21.70 -5.75 -8.82
CA SER A 83 22.77 -4.77 -9.04
C SER A 83 23.91 -5.39 -9.87
N LEU A 84 24.86 -4.57 -10.33
CA LEU A 84 25.92 -4.96 -11.29
C LEU A 84 26.85 -6.11 -10.83
N SER A 85 26.76 -6.53 -9.58
CA SER A 85 27.47 -7.68 -9.01
C SER A 85 26.63 -8.95 -9.16
N CYS A 86 27.10 -9.90 -9.98
CA CYS A 86 26.49 -11.22 -10.17
C CYS A 86 26.16 -11.89 -8.83
N VAL A 87 24.86 -11.98 -8.51
CA VAL A 87 24.41 -12.53 -7.22
C VAL A 87 24.36 -14.05 -7.33
N GLN A 88 25.23 -14.74 -6.59
CA GLN A 88 25.26 -16.22 -6.57
C GLN A 88 24.21 -16.83 -5.63
N SER A 89 23.43 -16.02 -4.90
CA SER A 89 22.49 -16.46 -3.87
C SER A 89 21.02 -16.31 -4.31
N LEU A 90 20.12 -17.14 -3.79
CA LEU A 90 18.69 -17.09 -4.13
C LEU A 90 18.10 -15.72 -3.76
N VAL A 91 17.22 -15.18 -4.61
CA VAL A 91 16.48 -13.92 -4.33
C VAL A 91 15.46 -14.06 -3.20
N THR A 92 15.12 -15.30 -2.83
CA THR A 92 14.20 -15.65 -1.76
C THR A 92 14.92 -15.92 -0.43
N PRO A 93 14.25 -15.69 0.72
CA PRO A 93 12.88 -15.21 0.86
C PRO A 93 12.79 -13.69 0.63
N ILE A 94 11.71 -13.25 -0.02
CA ILE A 94 11.50 -11.83 -0.34
C ILE A 94 10.97 -11.13 0.92
N PRO A 95 11.65 -10.09 1.42
CA PRO A 95 11.17 -9.32 2.56
C PRO A 95 9.92 -8.52 2.17
N VAL A 96 8.89 -8.59 3.02
CA VAL A 96 7.63 -7.88 2.81
C VAL A 96 7.42 -6.92 3.95
N ILE A 97 7.23 -5.63 3.65
CA ILE A 97 6.83 -4.63 4.64
C ILE A 97 5.30 -4.60 4.68
N SER A 98 4.73 -4.76 5.88
CA SER A 98 3.28 -4.67 6.10
C SER A 98 2.89 -3.36 6.78
N ASN A 99 3.71 -2.85 7.68
CA ASN A 99 3.42 -1.63 8.44
C ASN A 99 4.71 -0.87 8.81
N LEU A 100 4.58 0.44 9.03
CA LEU A 100 5.65 1.33 9.46
C LEU A 100 5.20 2.13 10.69
N GLU A 101 6.09 2.27 11.66
CA GLU A 101 5.83 3.03 12.89
C GLU A 101 7.00 3.98 13.17
N LEU A 102 6.72 5.27 13.16
CA LEU A 102 7.72 6.30 13.43
C LEU A 102 7.75 6.61 14.92
N ASN A 103 8.93 6.52 15.51
CA ASN A 103 9.20 6.79 16.91
C ASN A 103 10.19 7.96 17.03
N GLY A 104 9.91 8.88 17.95
CA GLY A 104 10.76 10.05 18.19
C GLY A 104 10.47 11.24 17.27
N GLY A 105 11.36 12.23 17.30
CA GLY A 105 11.27 13.49 16.55
C GLY A 105 12.54 14.33 16.76
N GLY A 106 12.78 15.30 15.87
CA GLY A 106 13.99 16.13 15.89
C GLY A 106 15.27 15.34 15.57
N ASP A 107 16.29 15.46 16.42
CA ASP A 107 17.65 14.96 16.18
C ASP A 107 17.77 13.41 16.13
N VAL A 108 16.81 12.68 16.70
CA VAL A 108 16.82 11.20 16.73
C VAL A 108 15.42 10.66 16.45
N ALA A 109 15.08 10.59 15.16
CA ALA A 109 13.88 9.88 14.70
C ALA A 109 14.24 8.45 14.28
N MET A 110 13.39 7.50 14.62
CA MET A 110 13.58 6.08 14.32
C MET A 110 12.34 5.50 13.69
N LEU A 111 12.52 4.76 12.60
CA LEU A 111 11.43 4.11 11.87
C LEU A 111 11.47 2.60 12.10
N GLU A 112 10.40 2.07 12.68
CA GLU A 112 10.19 0.64 12.84
C GLU A 112 9.42 0.08 11.65
N PHE A 113 9.96 -0.98 11.07
CA PHE A 113 9.42 -1.72 9.94
C PHE A 113 8.87 -3.05 10.46
N GLN A 114 7.57 -3.26 10.29
CA GLN A 114 6.92 -4.53 10.60
C GLN A 114 6.62 -5.28 9.31
N GLY A 115 6.82 -6.59 9.31
CA GLY A 115 6.76 -7.37 8.08
C GLY A 115 7.07 -8.84 8.24
N GLU A 116 7.58 -9.43 7.18
CA GLU A 116 7.96 -10.84 7.09
C GLU A 116 9.28 -11.00 6.34
N ASN A 117 9.95 -12.12 6.60
CA ASN A 117 11.21 -12.52 5.95
C ASN A 117 12.37 -11.53 6.11
N PHE A 118 12.38 -10.76 7.20
CA PHE A 118 13.54 -9.95 7.51
C PHE A 118 14.73 -10.80 7.97
N SER A 119 15.93 -10.32 7.67
CA SER A 119 17.18 -10.98 8.05
C SER A 119 18.19 -9.92 8.49
N PRO A 120 19.22 -10.29 9.27
CA PRO A 120 20.26 -9.35 9.71
C PRO A 120 21.12 -8.81 8.55
N ASN A 121 21.02 -9.40 7.37
CA ASN A 121 21.75 -8.98 6.17
C ASN A 121 21.02 -7.92 5.34
N LEU A 122 19.84 -7.47 5.79
CA LEU A 122 19.06 -6.42 5.16
C LEU A 122 19.36 -5.07 5.79
N LYS A 123 19.44 -4.05 4.95
CA LYS A 123 19.51 -2.64 5.31
C LYS A 123 18.35 -1.89 4.65
N ILE A 124 17.85 -0.87 5.34
CA ILE A 124 16.82 0.02 4.80
C ILE A 124 17.52 1.15 4.04
N CYS A 125 17.01 1.47 2.86
CA CYS A 125 17.40 2.65 2.10
C CYS A 125 16.22 3.63 1.99
N PHE A 126 16.53 4.91 2.14
CA PHE A 126 15.66 6.04 1.86
C PHE A 126 16.15 6.63 0.54
N GLY A 127 15.46 6.35 -0.58
CA GLY A 127 15.99 6.63 -1.90
C GLY A 127 17.32 5.90 -2.13
N ASP A 128 18.38 6.67 -2.33
CA ASP A 128 19.76 6.22 -2.53
C ASP A 128 20.61 6.22 -1.24
N VAL A 129 20.03 6.60 -0.09
CA VAL A 129 20.72 6.70 1.19
C VAL A 129 20.47 5.46 2.04
N GLU A 130 21.52 4.69 2.34
CA GLU A 130 21.45 3.59 3.31
C GLU A 130 21.32 4.13 4.75
N ALA A 131 20.36 3.60 5.50
CA ALA A 131 20.12 3.96 6.89
C ALA A 131 20.74 2.95 7.86
N GLU A 132 21.13 3.45 9.03
CA GLU A 132 21.60 2.59 10.13
C GLU A 132 20.45 1.69 10.60
N THR A 133 20.50 0.44 10.17
CA THR A 133 19.44 -0.55 10.39
C THR A 133 19.85 -1.59 11.43
N MET A 134 18.97 -1.80 12.40
CA MET A 134 19.01 -2.76 13.48
C MET A 134 18.00 -3.88 13.23
N TYR A 135 18.47 -5.12 13.22
CA TYR A 135 17.61 -6.29 13.14
C TYR A 135 17.10 -6.70 14.52
N ARG A 136 15.77 -6.75 14.69
CA ARG A 136 15.13 -7.26 15.92
C ARG A 136 14.67 -8.70 15.76
N SER A 137 13.95 -9.00 14.67
CA SER A 137 13.45 -10.35 14.36
C SER A 137 13.12 -10.48 12.88
N SER A 138 12.72 -11.68 12.44
CA SER A 138 12.26 -11.91 11.06
C SER A 138 10.99 -11.14 10.68
N ARG A 139 10.37 -10.43 11.65
CA ARG A 139 9.16 -9.62 11.49
C ARG A 139 9.35 -8.14 11.88
N SER A 140 10.51 -7.75 12.40
CA SER A 140 10.78 -6.37 12.82
C SER A 140 12.21 -5.94 12.51
N LEU A 141 12.34 -4.84 11.77
CA LEU A 141 13.56 -4.06 11.59
C LEU A 141 13.34 -2.66 12.18
N LEU A 142 14.41 -2.02 12.60
CA LEU A 142 14.37 -0.66 13.12
C LEU A 142 15.52 0.11 12.49
N CYS A 143 15.29 1.31 11.95
CA CYS A 143 16.38 2.13 11.46
C CYS A 143 16.32 3.56 12.01
N VAL A 144 17.48 4.20 12.05
CA VAL A 144 17.59 5.63 12.28
C VAL A 144 17.18 6.34 11.00
N VAL A 145 16.27 7.30 11.10
CA VAL A 145 15.86 8.12 9.95
C VAL A 145 17.03 9.03 9.57
N PRO A 146 17.55 8.98 8.32
CA PRO A 146 18.62 9.86 7.90
C PRO A 146 18.20 11.32 7.99
N ASP A 147 19.13 12.19 8.36
CA ASP A 147 18.90 13.63 8.31
C ASP A 147 18.63 14.05 6.86
N ILE A 148 17.68 14.96 6.71
CA ILE A 148 17.23 15.43 5.42
C ILE A 148 18.30 16.17 4.61
N SER A 149 19.31 16.75 5.27
CA SER A 149 20.45 17.40 4.60
C SER A 149 21.23 16.44 3.70
N VAL A 150 21.17 15.14 3.97
CA VAL A 150 21.82 14.11 3.13
C VAL A 150 21.25 14.09 1.70
N PHE A 151 19.99 14.51 1.52
CA PHE A 151 19.34 14.52 0.20
C PHE A 151 19.52 15.83 -0.56
N SER A 152 19.68 16.97 0.15
CA SER A 152 19.91 18.28 -0.47
C SER A 152 20.34 19.34 0.54
N ASP A 153 21.42 20.06 0.23
CA ASP A 153 21.86 21.24 0.99
C ASP A 153 20.83 22.40 0.97
N GLU A 154 19.96 22.43 -0.05
CA GLU A 154 18.96 23.48 -0.22
C GLU A 154 17.80 23.36 0.78
N TRP A 155 17.66 22.23 1.49
CA TRP A 155 16.48 21.96 2.31
C TRP A 155 16.29 22.90 3.49
N ARG A 156 17.38 23.51 3.98
CA ARG A 156 17.32 24.62 4.96
C ARG A 156 16.40 25.76 4.52
N TRP A 157 16.12 25.86 3.21
CA TRP A 157 15.33 26.92 2.59
C TRP A 157 14.08 26.39 1.85
N VAL A 158 13.93 25.07 1.69
CA VAL A 158 12.80 24.44 0.98
C VAL A 158 11.63 24.23 1.95
N ARG A 159 10.50 24.89 1.69
CA ARG A 159 9.28 24.81 2.52
C ARG A 159 8.25 23.77 2.07
N HIS A 160 8.66 22.76 1.29
CA HIS A 160 7.74 21.73 0.77
C HIS A 160 8.13 20.33 1.26
N PRO A 161 7.15 19.44 1.48
CA PRO A 161 7.43 18.06 1.84
C PRO A 161 8.25 17.32 0.77
N ILE A 162 9.21 16.50 1.18
CA ILE A 162 9.97 15.61 0.29
C ILE A 162 9.57 14.17 0.57
N ASN A 163 9.19 13.46 -0.50
CA ASN A 163 8.90 12.03 -0.45
C ASN A 163 10.09 11.26 -1.00
N VAL A 164 10.63 10.34 -0.20
CA VAL A 164 11.68 9.41 -0.61
C VAL A 164 11.14 7.98 -0.60
N PRO A 165 11.36 7.18 -1.65
CA PRO A 165 10.92 5.78 -1.66
C PRO A 165 11.73 4.97 -0.65
N LEU A 166 11.10 3.97 -0.02
CA LEU A 166 11.78 3.05 0.88
C LEU A 166 12.07 1.74 0.14
N SER A 167 13.29 1.22 0.29
CA SER A 167 13.68 -0.09 -0.22
C SER A 167 14.53 -0.85 0.79
N LEU A 168 14.59 -2.18 0.63
CA LEU A 168 15.54 -3.00 1.38
C LEU A 168 16.67 -3.43 0.46
N ILE A 169 17.90 -3.26 0.90
CA ILE A 169 19.08 -3.76 0.22
C ILE A 169 19.70 -4.90 1.03
N ARG A 170 20.02 -6.00 0.36
CA ARG A 170 20.75 -7.11 0.97
C ARG A 170 22.25 -6.88 0.81
N ASN A 171 23.05 -7.47 1.68
CA ASN A 171 24.52 -7.36 1.66
C ASN A 171 25.21 -7.74 0.33
N ASP A 172 24.55 -8.50 -0.54
CA ASP A 172 25.03 -8.83 -1.89
C ASP A 172 24.54 -7.87 -2.98
N GLY A 173 23.90 -6.76 -2.59
CA GLY A 173 23.45 -5.70 -3.49
C GLY A 173 22.08 -5.95 -4.13
N LEU A 174 21.35 -7.00 -3.73
CA LEU A 174 19.98 -7.22 -4.20
C LEU A 174 19.04 -6.17 -3.59
N ILE A 175 18.24 -5.51 -4.42
CA ILE A 175 17.32 -4.46 -4.00
C ILE A 175 15.87 -4.98 -4.09
N TYR A 176 15.19 -4.94 -2.94
CA TYR A 176 13.76 -5.19 -2.80
C TYR A 176 13.03 -3.85 -2.69
N SER A 177 12.39 -3.45 -3.79
CA SER A 177 11.57 -2.24 -3.82
C SER A 177 10.32 -2.44 -2.96
N SER A 178 10.00 -1.45 -2.14
CA SER A 178 8.75 -1.43 -1.39
C SER A 178 7.76 -0.42 -2.00
N LYS A 179 6.49 -0.57 -1.65
CA LYS A 179 5.43 0.40 -1.98
C LYS A 179 5.40 1.62 -1.06
N PHE A 180 6.25 1.64 -0.03
CA PHE A 180 6.25 2.70 0.97
C PHE A 180 7.20 3.83 0.58
N SER A 181 6.85 5.04 1.00
CA SER A 181 7.74 6.19 0.97
C SER A 181 7.75 6.87 2.33
N PHE A 182 8.85 7.55 2.63
CA PHE A 182 8.98 8.38 3.81
C PHE A 182 8.88 9.86 3.43
N THR A 183 8.16 10.63 4.23
CA THR A 183 7.92 12.05 3.98
C THR A 183 8.61 12.91 5.01
N TYR A 184 9.57 13.71 4.55
CA TYR A 184 10.17 14.77 5.34
C TYR A 184 9.31 16.03 5.24
N THR A 185 8.75 16.47 6.36
CA THR A 185 7.96 17.70 6.44
C THR A 185 8.77 18.80 7.12
N PRO A 186 8.94 19.98 6.50
CA PRO A 186 9.60 21.11 7.14
C PRO A 186 8.81 21.55 8.38
N GLU A 187 9.52 21.93 9.44
CA GLU A 187 8.88 22.53 10.60
C GLU A 187 8.19 23.84 10.20
N GLN A 188 6.88 23.93 10.43
CA GLN A 188 6.17 25.20 10.31
C GLN A 188 6.63 26.06 11.48
N CYS A 189 7.53 27.01 11.23
CA CYS A 189 7.87 28.03 12.21
C CYS A 189 6.60 28.80 12.58
N LEU A 190 5.95 28.42 13.69
CA LEU A 190 4.95 29.24 14.34
C LEU A 190 5.70 30.47 14.88
N THR A 191 5.59 31.59 14.17
CA THR A 191 6.13 32.87 14.64
C THR A 191 5.66 33.12 16.09
N PRO A 192 6.55 33.41 17.06
CA PRO A 192 6.12 33.75 18.39
C PRO A 192 5.34 35.06 18.31
N ARG A 193 4.03 35.03 18.57
CA ARG A 193 3.26 36.26 18.86
C ARG A 193 3.98 36.95 20.01
N GLN A 194 4.48 38.17 19.78
CA GLN A 194 5.07 39.04 20.79
C GLN A 194 4.23 39.02 22.07
N ARG A 195 4.69 38.31 23.10
CA ARG A 195 4.23 38.56 24.46
C ARG A 195 5.00 39.77 24.94
N VAL A 196 4.25 40.84 25.18
CA VAL A 196 4.69 42.01 25.94
C VAL A 196 5.42 41.52 27.18
N ILE A 197 6.65 41.99 27.35
CA ILE A 197 7.48 41.72 28.51
C ILE A 197 6.74 42.27 29.74
N GLN A 198 6.36 41.38 30.65
CA GLN A 198 6.16 41.73 32.05
C GLN A 198 7.07 40.82 32.87
N GLU A 199 8.09 41.45 33.45
CA GLU A 199 9.05 40.84 34.37
C GLU A 199 8.34 40.37 35.65
N SER A 200 8.43 39.09 35.98
CA SER A 200 8.63 38.62 37.35
C SER A 200 9.20 37.20 37.38
N PRO A 201 9.98 36.82 38.40
CA PRO A 201 10.92 35.71 38.30
C PRO A 201 10.43 34.50 39.10
N GLN A 202 9.63 33.60 38.52
CA GLN A 202 9.40 32.30 39.13
C GLN A 202 9.19 31.18 38.09
N ASP A 203 9.89 30.08 38.40
CA ASP A 203 9.61 28.70 38.01
C ASP A 203 10.22 28.18 36.69
N SER A 204 11.52 27.86 36.80
CA SER A 204 12.35 27.13 35.82
C SER A 204 11.72 25.80 35.39
N ASP A 205 10.98 25.14 36.28
CA ASP A 205 10.44 23.80 36.06
C ASP A 205 9.22 23.83 35.12
N THR A 206 8.38 24.87 35.17
CA THR A 206 7.25 25.02 34.24
C THR A 206 7.72 25.37 32.82
N LEU A 207 8.86 26.05 32.70
CA LEU A 207 9.46 26.40 31.42
C LEU A 207 10.10 25.16 30.77
N LEU A 208 10.75 24.30 31.56
CA LEU A 208 11.23 22.98 31.11
C LEU A 208 10.07 22.07 30.70
N ASP A 209 8.99 22.00 31.48
CA ASP A 209 7.80 21.21 31.12
C ASP A 209 7.13 21.72 29.84
N THR A 210 7.07 23.04 29.64
CA THR A 210 6.51 23.64 28.41
C THR A 210 7.42 23.38 27.20
N ILE A 211 8.75 23.40 27.36
CA ILE A 211 9.71 23.05 26.31
C ILE A 211 9.61 21.55 25.97
N HIS A 212 9.51 20.67 26.97
CA HIS A 212 9.34 19.22 26.75
C HIS A 212 8.01 18.91 26.05
N GLN A 213 6.94 19.64 26.38
CA GLN A 213 5.63 19.43 25.78
C GLN A 213 5.54 19.95 24.34
N GLU A 214 6.26 21.03 24.00
CA GLU A 214 6.42 21.51 22.61
C GLU A 214 7.33 20.60 21.77
N PHE A 215 8.41 20.05 22.34
CA PHE A 215 9.31 19.11 21.66
C PHE A 215 8.66 17.77 21.28
N THR A 216 7.57 17.38 21.95
CA THR A 216 6.90 16.09 21.72
C THR A 216 5.76 16.18 20.69
N ARG A 217 5.48 17.34 20.09
CA ARG A 217 4.37 17.52 19.11
C ARG A 217 4.86 17.65 17.68
N THR A 218 5.47 16.60 17.12
CA THR A 218 5.64 16.47 15.67
C THR A 218 4.55 15.58 15.07
N ASN A 219 3.65 16.17 14.29
CA ASN A 219 2.68 15.45 13.48
C ASN A 219 3.38 14.92 12.22
N PHE A 220 3.73 13.64 12.21
CA PHE A 220 4.13 12.94 11.00
C PHE A 220 2.93 12.18 10.42
N HIS A 221 2.67 12.35 9.12
CA HIS A 221 1.58 11.65 8.43
C HIS A 221 2.16 10.61 7.48
N LEU A 222 1.84 9.35 7.74
CA LEU A 222 2.19 8.21 6.90
C LEU A 222 1.08 8.04 5.84
N PHE A 223 1.44 8.07 4.56
CA PHE A 223 0.50 7.78 3.48
C PHE A 223 0.92 6.51 2.75
N MET A 224 -0.05 5.61 2.56
CA MET A 224 0.07 4.52 1.59
C MET A 224 -0.34 5.05 0.21
N GLN A 225 0.52 4.92 -0.79
CA GLN A 225 0.09 5.06 -2.18
C GLN A 225 -0.54 3.74 -2.64
N ASN A 226 -1.77 3.85 -3.14
CA ASN A 226 -2.48 2.79 -3.87
C ASN A 226 -1.95 2.68 -5.29
#